data_AF-A0A7S3FND8-F1
#
_entry.id   AF-A0A7S3FND8-F1
#
_cell.length_a   1.000
_cell.length_b   1.000
_cell.length_c   1.000
_cell.angle_alpha   90.00
_cell.angle_beta   90.00
_cell.angle_gamma   90.00
#
_symmetry.space_group_name_H-M   'P 1'
#
loop_
_entity.id
_entity.type
_entity.pdbx_description
1 polymer ?
#
loop_
_entity_poly.entity_id
_entity_poly.type
_entity_poly.pdbx_seq_one_letter_code
_entity_poly.pdbx_strand_id
1 'polypeptide(L)'
;GGEWYRGKVVDSREPRRRKGSFWGYSVRLARTLSEALEGGDREYDLKIGTSERGEVFDPTRPDCSLPEFSSLLVCFGAVEGLERAYAGDPKLKSREGGCEQLFDLWLNTCPSQGTRTIRAEEAILVSMALLSTKLPRFFSENAVNATVGGGGGNDAEE
;
A
#
# COMPACT_ATOMS: atom_id res chain seq x y z
N GLY A 1 18.22 -42.03 -16.44
CA GLY A 1 18.72 -41.06 -15.44
C GLY A 1 18.04 -39.75 -15.74
N GLY A 2 17.40 -39.12 -14.75
CA GLY A 2 16.72 -37.85 -14.96
C GLY A 2 17.72 -36.71 -15.11
N GLU A 3 17.51 -35.84 -16.09
CA GLU A 3 18.17 -34.54 -16.17
C GLU A 3 17.58 -33.61 -15.11
N TRP A 4 18.43 -32.81 -14.47
CA TRP A 4 18.03 -31.85 -13.45
C TRP A 4 18.52 -30.45 -13.81
N TYR A 5 17.71 -29.44 -13.52
CA TYR A 5 18.11 -28.04 -13.63
C TYR A 5 18.91 -27.58 -12.40
N ARG A 6 19.94 -26.75 -12.61
CA ARG A 6 20.64 -26.04 -11.51
C ARG A 6 20.10 -24.63 -11.35
N GLY A 7 19.94 -24.20 -10.10
CA GLY A 7 19.56 -22.84 -9.74
C GLY A 7 20.18 -22.43 -8.40
N LYS A 8 20.20 -21.11 -8.13
CA LYS A 8 20.63 -20.53 -6.85
C LYS A 8 19.40 -19.96 -6.14
N VAL A 9 19.26 -20.27 -4.85
CA VAL A 9 18.24 -19.65 -4.00
C VAL A 9 18.60 -18.19 -3.80
N VAL A 10 17.63 -17.31 -4.06
CA VAL A 10 17.75 -15.87 -3.88
C VAL A 10 16.64 -15.37 -2.95
N ASP A 11 16.80 -14.15 -2.44
CA ASP A 11 15.75 -13.48 -1.69
C ASP A 11 14.47 -13.37 -2.53
N SER A 12 13.31 -13.59 -1.92
CA SER A 12 12.01 -13.58 -2.61
C SER A 12 11.67 -12.22 -3.24
N ARG A 13 12.37 -11.15 -2.87
CA ARG A 13 12.24 -9.81 -3.44
C ARG A 13 13.14 -9.58 -4.65
N GLU A 14 14.16 -10.42 -4.88
CA GLU A 14 15.05 -10.27 -6.05
C GLU A 14 14.32 -10.29 -7.39
N PRO A 15 13.34 -11.17 -7.65
CA PRO A 15 12.59 -11.14 -8.91
C PRO A 15 11.93 -9.77 -9.17
N ARG A 16 11.36 -9.15 -8.13
CA ARG A 16 10.77 -7.82 -8.22
C ARG A 16 11.85 -6.74 -8.41
N ARG A 17 12.91 -6.77 -7.59
CA ARG A 17 13.97 -5.75 -7.59
C ARG A 17 14.79 -5.71 -8.88
N ARG A 18 15.11 -6.87 -9.45
CA ARG A 18 16.02 -6.97 -10.60
C ARG A 18 15.31 -7.06 -11.94
N LYS A 19 14.10 -7.62 -11.99
CA LYS A 19 13.40 -7.90 -13.25
C LYS A 19 12.05 -7.20 -13.35
N GLY A 20 11.69 -6.35 -12.39
CA GLY A 20 10.38 -5.70 -12.35
C GLY A 20 9.20 -6.68 -12.38
N SER A 21 9.39 -7.93 -11.96
CA SER A 21 8.34 -8.95 -12.08
C SER A 21 7.48 -9.00 -10.81
N PHE A 22 6.16 -9.11 -10.98
CA PHE A 22 5.28 -9.39 -9.86
C PHE A 22 5.53 -10.81 -9.35
N TRP A 23 5.81 -10.94 -8.04
CA TRP A 23 6.16 -12.21 -7.40
C TRP A 23 5.18 -12.60 -6.29
N GLY A 24 3.90 -12.24 -6.48
CA GLY A 24 2.85 -12.47 -5.50
C GLY A 24 2.86 -11.47 -4.34
N TYR A 25 2.22 -11.87 -3.24
CA TYR A 25 2.07 -11.10 -2.01
C TYR A 25 2.31 -11.98 -0.80
N SER A 26 2.72 -11.38 0.32
CA SER A 26 2.73 -12.03 1.63
C SER A 26 1.46 -11.68 2.40
N VAL A 27 1.04 -12.57 3.29
CA VAL A 27 -0.09 -12.33 4.19
C VAL A 27 0.47 -12.13 5.60
N ARG A 28 0.07 -11.02 6.24
CA ARG A 28 0.37 -10.73 7.63
C ARG A 28 -0.93 -10.56 8.39
N LEU A 29 -1.05 -11.24 9.53
CA LEU A 29 -2.16 -11.04 10.46
C LEU A 29 -1.78 -9.93 11.44
N ALA A 30 -2.66 -8.93 11.58
CA ALA A 30 -2.62 -7.91 12.62
C ALA A 30 -3.91 -7.98 13.43
N ARG A 31 -3.80 -7.90 14.76
CA ARG A 31 -4.95 -8.00 15.68
C ARG A 31 -5.62 -6.66 15.94
N THR A 32 -4.91 -5.56 15.72
CA THR A 32 -5.40 -4.20 15.89
C THR A 32 -5.02 -3.31 14.72
N LEU A 33 -5.67 -2.16 14.59
CA LEU A 33 -5.38 -1.20 13.53
C LEU A 33 -3.98 -0.59 13.71
N SER A 34 -3.59 -0.25 14.93
CA SER A 34 -2.24 0.21 15.28
C SER A 34 -1.17 -0.81 14.87
N GLU A 35 -1.37 -2.11 15.13
CA GLU A 35 -0.48 -3.16 14.66
C GLU A 35 -0.46 -3.30 13.14
N ALA A 36 -1.57 -3.04 12.46
CA ALA A 36 -1.58 -3.01 11.00
C ALA A 36 -0.74 -1.84 10.45
N LEU A 37 -0.81 -0.67 11.08
CA LEU A 37 -0.11 0.55 10.69
C LEU A 37 1.39 0.54 11.02
N GLU A 38 1.79 -0.12 12.11
CA GLU A 38 3.16 -0.08 12.66
C GLU A 38 3.89 -1.45 12.62
N GLY A 39 3.17 -2.56 12.50
CA GLY A 39 3.65 -3.89 12.95
C GLY A 39 4.27 -4.78 11.89
N GLY A 40 5.26 -4.31 11.13
CA GLY A 40 5.99 -5.16 10.18
C GLY A 40 7.48 -4.82 10.05
N ASP A 41 8.20 -5.62 9.26
CA ASP A 41 9.61 -5.38 8.90
C ASP A 41 9.81 -4.13 8.01
N ARG A 42 8.74 -3.40 7.73
CA ARG A 42 8.71 -2.26 6.83
C ARG A 42 7.83 -1.17 7.41
N GLU A 43 8.40 0.01 7.50
CA GLU A 43 7.64 1.23 7.71
C GLU A 43 6.94 1.63 6.40
N TYR A 44 5.72 2.13 6.52
CA TYR A 44 4.96 2.70 5.41
C TYR A 44 5.10 4.21 5.51
N ASP A 45 5.73 4.82 4.50
CA ASP A 45 5.95 6.27 4.40
C ASP A 45 4.78 7.01 3.74
N LEU A 46 3.83 6.28 3.18
CA LEU A 46 2.52 6.80 2.77
C LEU A 46 1.41 5.84 3.17
N LYS A 47 0.43 6.34 3.93
CA LYS A 47 -0.73 5.60 4.42
C LYS A 47 -2.00 6.26 3.89
N ILE A 48 -2.79 5.49 3.14
CA ILE A 48 -4.07 5.91 2.58
C ILE A 48 -5.18 5.15 3.29
N GLY A 49 -6.14 5.86 3.86
CA GLY A 49 -7.40 5.28 4.33
C GLY A 49 -8.52 5.57 3.35
N THR A 50 -9.35 4.57 3.04
CA THR A 50 -10.50 4.75 2.15
C THR A 50 -11.80 4.93 2.93
N SER A 51 -12.57 5.96 2.60
CA SER A 51 -13.87 6.23 3.22
C SER A 51 -14.77 7.06 2.31
N GLU A 52 -16.08 6.85 2.38
CA GLU A 52 -17.08 7.70 1.69
C GLU A 52 -17.02 9.16 2.17
N ARG A 53 -16.50 9.39 3.39
CA ARG A 53 -16.30 10.71 4.02
C ARG A 53 -14.95 11.35 3.67
N GLY A 54 -14.12 10.67 2.87
CA GLY A 54 -12.82 11.16 2.45
C GLY A 54 -12.89 12.22 1.35
N GLU A 55 -11.74 12.82 1.06
CA GLU A 55 -11.56 13.69 -0.10
C GLU A 55 -11.75 12.90 -1.39
N VAL A 56 -12.53 13.44 -2.33
CA VAL A 56 -12.79 12.77 -3.60
C VAL A 56 -11.48 12.64 -4.39
N PHE A 57 -11.07 11.40 -4.64
CA PHE A 57 -9.93 11.10 -5.49
C PHE A 57 -10.38 11.08 -6.96
N ASP A 58 -10.08 12.14 -7.69
CA ASP A 58 -10.39 12.27 -9.12
C ASP A 58 -9.08 12.28 -9.93
N PRO A 59 -8.69 11.16 -10.56
CA PRO A 59 -7.44 11.08 -11.29
C PRO A 59 -7.42 11.93 -12.56
N THR A 60 -8.58 12.42 -13.04
CA THR A 60 -8.66 13.31 -14.22
C THR A 60 -8.21 14.73 -13.89
N ARG A 61 -8.22 15.10 -12.61
CA ARG A 61 -7.78 16.40 -12.14
C ARG A 61 -6.25 16.50 -12.15
N PRO A 62 -5.68 17.61 -12.64
CA PRO A 62 -4.24 17.81 -12.69
C PRO A 62 -3.61 18.04 -11.30
N ASP A 63 -4.37 18.58 -10.35
CA ASP A 63 -3.97 18.77 -8.95
C ASP A 63 -4.07 17.49 -8.11
N CYS A 64 -4.75 16.45 -8.64
CA CYS A 64 -4.80 15.15 -8.00
C CYS A 64 -3.50 14.36 -8.28
N SER A 65 -2.60 14.38 -7.31
CA SER A 65 -1.34 13.65 -7.31
C SER A 65 -1.13 12.95 -5.98
N LEU A 66 -0.41 11.83 -6.00
CA LEU A 66 0.06 11.19 -4.78
C LEU A 66 1.43 11.78 -4.41
N PRO A 67 1.71 12.01 -3.11
CA PRO A 67 3.05 12.33 -2.66
C PRO A 67 4.06 11.27 -3.11
N GLU A 68 5.34 11.63 -3.19
CA GLU A 68 6.39 10.62 -3.40
C GLU A 68 6.45 9.67 -2.20
N PHE A 69 6.58 8.37 -2.47
CA PHE A 69 6.61 7.33 -1.44
C PHE A 69 7.45 6.14 -1.90
N SER A 70 8.00 5.39 -0.96
CA SER A 70 8.71 4.12 -1.21
C SER A 70 7.86 2.92 -0.83
N SER A 71 7.00 3.06 0.18
CA SER A 71 6.22 2.00 0.81
C SER A 71 4.80 2.49 1.14
N LEU A 72 3.87 2.19 0.22
CA LEU A 72 2.46 2.55 0.36
C LEU A 72 1.67 1.48 1.15
N LEU A 73 0.87 1.93 2.10
CA LEU A 73 -0.21 1.16 2.73
C LEU A 73 -1.56 1.75 2.33
N VAL A 74 -2.46 0.91 1.80
CA VAL A 74 -3.86 1.28 1.55
C VAL A 74 -4.75 0.46 2.49
N CYS A 75 -5.53 1.15 3.31
CA CYS A 75 -6.40 0.55 4.31
C CYS A 75 -7.87 0.63 3.87
N PHE A 76 -8.55 -0.49 3.94
CA PHE A 76 -9.95 -0.65 3.58
C PHE A 76 -10.79 -1.00 4.81
N GLY A 77 -11.88 -0.27 4.99
CA GLY A 77 -12.88 -0.57 6.00
C GLY A 77 -13.85 -1.67 5.54
N ALA A 78 -14.48 -2.34 6.51
CA ALA A 78 -15.62 -3.21 6.23
C ALA A 78 -16.92 -2.37 6.22
N VAL A 79 -18.06 -2.98 6.57
CA VAL A 79 -19.38 -2.32 6.57
C VAL A 79 -19.42 -1.05 7.43
N GLU A 80 -18.79 -1.07 8.60
CA GLU A 80 -18.75 0.08 9.53
C GLU A 80 -17.53 0.99 9.31
N GLY A 81 -16.81 0.81 8.19
CA GLY A 81 -15.61 1.58 7.89
C GLY A 81 -14.38 1.21 8.73
N LEU A 82 -13.33 2.01 8.62
CA LEU A 82 -12.10 1.87 9.42
C LEU A 82 -12.31 2.39 10.86
N GLU A 83 -13.33 3.23 11.06
CA GLU A 83 -13.72 3.79 12.35
C GLU A 83 -14.07 2.69 13.36
N ARG A 84 -14.62 1.56 12.89
CA ARG A 84 -14.87 0.41 13.75
C ARG A 84 -13.59 -0.20 14.30
N ALA A 85 -12.55 -0.32 13.47
CA ALA A 85 -11.25 -0.82 13.88
C ALA A 85 -10.53 0.20 14.79
N TYR A 86 -10.66 1.50 14.48
CA TYR A 86 -10.17 2.60 15.32
C TYR A 86 -10.76 2.55 16.73
N ALA A 87 -12.08 2.52 16.85
CA ALA A 87 -12.77 2.47 18.13
C ALA A 87 -12.52 1.16 18.91
N GLY A 88 -12.17 0.08 18.21
CA GLY A 88 -11.82 -1.20 18.81
C GLY A 88 -10.41 -1.26 19.39
N ASP A 89 -9.51 -0.35 18.98
CA ASP A 89 -8.09 -0.43 19.29
C ASP A 89 -7.72 0.32 20.59
N PRO A 90 -7.27 -0.38 21.65
CA PRO A 90 -6.92 0.24 22.92
C PRO A 90 -5.83 1.30 22.84
N LYS A 91 -4.88 1.18 21.90
CA LYS A 91 -3.78 2.17 21.75
C LYS A 91 -4.25 3.46 21.09
N LEU A 92 -5.31 3.38 20.27
CA LEU A 92 -5.84 4.51 19.53
C LEU A 92 -6.95 5.24 20.29
N LYS A 93 -7.63 4.55 21.22
CA LYS A 93 -8.67 5.14 22.08
C LYS A 93 -8.24 6.35 22.90
N SER A 94 -6.97 6.42 23.30
CA SER A 94 -6.43 7.55 24.09
C SER A 94 -6.01 8.73 23.23
N ARG A 95 -6.11 8.61 21.91
CA ARG A 95 -5.65 9.63 20.97
C ARG A 95 -6.77 10.64 20.73
N GLU A 96 -6.47 11.91 20.88
CA GLU A 96 -7.39 12.98 20.48
C GLU A 96 -7.43 13.04 18.95
N GLY A 97 -8.62 12.98 18.37
CA GLY A 97 -8.82 13.02 16.91
C GLY A 97 -9.66 11.86 16.36
N GLY A 98 -9.96 11.96 15.07
CA GLY A 98 -10.70 10.94 14.33
C GLY A 98 -9.80 9.93 13.62
N CYS A 99 -10.42 8.89 13.06
CA CYS A 99 -9.72 7.81 12.37
C CYS A 99 -8.90 8.31 11.17
N GLU A 100 -9.34 9.40 10.53
CA GLU A 100 -8.69 10.05 9.39
C GLU A 100 -7.27 10.52 9.71
N GLN A 101 -6.99 10.89 10.96
CA GLN A 101 -5.68 11.42 11.38
C GLN A 101 -4.58 10.34 11.47
N LEU A 102 -4.93 9.08 11.28
CA LEU A 102 -3.98 7.98 11.20
C LEU A 102 -3.35 7.83 9.82
N PHE A 103 -3.91 8.51 8.82
CA PHE A 103 -3.56 8.38 7.43
C PHE A 103 -3.04 9.71 6.91
N ASP A 104 -2.08 9.63 5.99
CA ASP A 104 -1.59 10.82 5.28
C ASP A 104 -2.63 11.31 4.27
N LEU A 105 -3.39 10.37 3.68
CA LEU A 105 -4.52 10.66 2.80
C LEU A 105 -5.77 9.90 3.26
N TRP A 106 -6.91 10.60 3.28
CA TRP A 106 -8.21 10.03 3.59
C TRP A 106 -9.14 10.23 2.40
N LEU A 107 -9.35 9.18 1.60
CA LEU A 107 -9.86 9.31 0.24
C LEU A 107 -11.22 8.62 0.03
N ASN A 108 -12.09 9.28 -0.73
CA ASN A 108 -13.25 8.70 -1.36
C ASN A 108 -12.93 8.37 -2.83
N THR A 109 -12.84 7.07 -3.15
CA THR A 109 -12.53 6.58 -4.49
C THR A 109 -13.76 6.18 -5.30
N CYS A 110 -14.97 6.34 -4.76
CA CYS A 110 -16.22 6.07 -5.45
C CYS A 110 -17.25 7.15 -5.09
N PRO A 111 -17.03 8.41 -5.55
CA PRO A 111 -17.98 9.48 -5.33
C PRO A 111 -19.33 9.11 -5.97
N SER A 112 -20.42 9.56 -5.36
CA SER A 112 -21.78 9.30 -5.84
C SER A 112 -22.13 7.80 -5.95
N GLN A 113 -21.65 6.97 -5.02
CA GLN A 113 -22.02 5.57 -4.95
C GLN A 113 -23.56 5.40 -4.94
N GLY A 114 -24.06 4.52 -5.80
CA GLY A 114 -25.50 4.26 -5.93
C GLY A 114 -26.06 3.31 -4.86
N THR A 115 -25.20 2.80 -3.99
CA THR A 115 -25.54 1.87 -2.91
C THR A 115 -25.27 2.52 -1.55
N ARG A 116 -25.95 2.04 -0.50
CA ARG A 116 -25.67 2.48 0.86
C ARG A 116 -24.26 2.09 1.32
N THR A 117 -23.77 0.94 0.85
CA THR A 117 -22.47 0.39 1.24
C THR A 117 -21.82 -0.25 0.03
N ILE A 118 -20.53 -0.01 -0.13
CA ILE A 118 -19.66 -0.75 -1.04
C ILE A 118 -18.97 -1.82 -0.20
N ARG A 119 -19.04 -3.09 -0.63
CA ARG A 119 -18.41 -4.17 0.12
C ARG A 119 -16.88 -4.07 -0.01
N ALA A 120 -16.15 -4.57 0.98
CA ALA A 120 -14.69 -4.42 1.02
C ALA A 120 -14.01 -4.97 -0.25
N GLU A 121 -14.48 -6.11 -0.78
CA GLU A 121 -13.98 -6.70 -2.01
C GLU A 121 -14.22 -5.85 -3.27
N GLU A 122 -15.31 -5.09 -3.30
CA GLU A 122 -15.64 -4.15 -4.38
C GLU A 122 -14.80 -2.86 -4.23
N ALA A 123 -14.67 -2.36 -3.01
CA ALA A 123 -13.89 -1.18 -2.68
C ALA A 123 -12.41 -1.37 -3.05
N ILE A 124 -11.81 -2.53 -2.72
CA ILE A 124 -10.43 -2.84 -3.09
C ILE A 124 -10.21 -2.70 -4.59
N LEU A 125 -11.10 -3.28 -5.40
CA LEU A 125 -10.96 -3.24 -6.86
C LEU A 125 -11.10 -1.82 -7.41
N VAL A 126 -12.14 -1.09 -6.98
CA VAL A 126 -12.41 0.28 -7.45
C VAL A 126 -11.29 1.23 -7.04
N SER A 127 -10.90 1.24 -5.75
CA SER A 127 -9.87 2.14 -5.24
C SER A 127 -8.52 1.86 -5.87
N MET A 128 -8.11 0.59 -5.98
CA MET A 128 -6.81 0.25 -6.57
C MET A 128 -6.76 0.56 -8.07
N ALA A 129 -7.87 0.37 -8.80
CA ALA A 129 -7.96 0.77 -10.21
C ALA A 129 -7.77 2.29 -10.37
N LEU A 130 -8.45 3.10 -9.57
CA LEU A 130 -8.29 4.56 -9.61
C LEU A 130 -6.87 4.99 -9.21
N LEU A 131 -6.37 4.50 -8.07
CA LEU A 131 -5.03 4.85 -7.57
C LEU A 131 -3.94 4.46 -8.57
N SER A 132 -4.07 3.32 -9.26
CA SER A 132 -3.08 2.84 -10.24
C SER A 132 -2.79 3.82 -11.37
N THR A 133 -3.70 4.75 -11.66
CA THR A 133 -3.48 5.82 -12.66
C THR A 133 -2.44 6.85 -12.25
N LYS A 134 -2.16 6.98 -10.94
CA LYS A 134 -1.18 7.90 -10.35
C LYS A 134 -0.03 7.19 -9.65
N LEU A 135 -0.13 5.86 -9.44
CA LEU A 135 0.99 5.10 -8.88
C LEU A 135 2.18 5.12 -9.84
N PRO A 136 3.41 5.25 -9.32
CA PRO A 136 4.60 5.15 -10.14
C PRO A 136 4.69 3.76 -10.76
N ARG A 137 5.32 3.66 -11.94
CA ARG A 137 5.59 2.36 -12.55
C ARG A 137 6.58 1.59 -11.68
N PHE A 138 6.09 0.75 -10.78
CA PHE A 138 6.92 -0.04 -9.85
C PHE A 138 7.89 -1.03 -10.51
N PHE A 139 7.77 -1.23 -11.83
CA PHE A 139 8.39 -2.31 -12.57
C PHE A 139 9.29 -1.85 -13.73
N SER A 140 9.59 -0.55 -13.81
CA SER A 140 10.59 -0.02 -14.74
C SER A 140 11.98 -0.13 -14.09
N GLU A 141 13.00 -0.53 -14.86
CA GLU A 141 14.41 -0.57 -14.39
C GLU A 141 14.89 0.78 -13.83
N ASN A 142 14.25 1.88 -14.25
CA ASN A 142 14.57 3.25 -13.84
C ASN A 142 13.58 3.84 -12.83
N ALA A 143 12.67 3.04 -12.25
CA ALA A 143 11.71 3.56 -11.28
C ALA A 143 12.39 3.86 -9.95
N VAL A 144 12.26 5.10 -9.48
CA VAL A 144 12.77 5.58 -8.18
C VAL A 144 12.30 4.69 -7.02
N ASN A 145 11.14 4.04 -7.17
CA ASN A 145 10.53 3.15 -6.19
C ASN A 145 10.92 1.67 -6.34
N ALA A 146 11.68 1.31 -7.39
CA ALA A 146 12.26 -0.03 -7.55
C ALA A 146 13.54 -0.19 -6.71
N THR A 147 14.18 0.90 -6.35
CA THR A 147 15.45 0.93 -5.63
C THR A 147 15.40 1.89 -4.46
N VAL A 148 15.32 1.37 -3.23
CA VAL A 148 15.71 2.16 -2.06
C VAL A 148 16.65 1.33 -1.19
N GLY A 149 17.88 1.85 -1.06
CA GLY A 149 18.78 1.61 0.06
C GLY A 149 19.65 0.35 -0.02
N GLY A 150 20.86 0.51 -0.56
CA GLY A 150 21.95 -0.45 -0.42
C GLY A 150 23.27 0.18 -0.83
N GLY A 151 23.85 0.97 0.07
CA GLY A 151 25.23 1.43 -0.07
C GLY A 151 26.19 0.25 -0.14
N GLY A 152 27.12 0.33 -1.09
CA GLY A 152 28.26 -0.55 -1.32
C GLY A 152 28.88 -0.01 -2.60
N GLY A 153 29.82 0.91 -2.51
CA GLY A 153 31.19 0.59 -2.11
C GLY A 153 31.90 0.17 -3.39
N ASN A 154 32.77 1.05 -3.89
CA ASN A 154 33.67 0.79 -5.00
C ASN A 154 34.23 -0.62 -4.90
N ASP A 155 34.07 -1.42 -5.94
CA ASP A 155 35.09 -2.38 -6.34
C ASP A 155 35.35 -2.15 -7.82
N ALA A 156 36.50 -1.52 -8.04
CA ALA A 156 37.10 -1.32 -9.33
C ALA A 156 37.49 -2.69 -9.94
N GLU A 157 37.48 -2.69 -11.26
CA GLU A 157 38.02 -3.71 -12.13
C GLU A 157 39.39 -4.20 -11.68
N GLU A 158 39.55 -5.53 -11.65
CA GLU A 158 40.78 -6.22 -12.09
C GLU A 158 40.38 -7.48 -12.87
#